data_AF-A0A090VCP3-F1
#
_entry.id   AF-A0A090VCP3-F1
#
_cell.length_a   1.000
_cell.length_b   1.000
_cell.length_c   1.000
_cell.angle_alpha   90.00
_cell.angle_beta   90.00
_cell.angle_gamma   90.00
#
_symmetry.space_group_name_H-M   'P 1'
#
loop_
_entity.id
_entity.type
_entity.pdbx_description
1 polymer ?
#
loop_
_entity_poly.entity_id
_entity_poly.type
_entity_poly.pdbx_seq_one_letter_code
_entity_poly.pdbx_strand_id
1 'polypeptide(L)'
;MQIRSERMNEIAEKGYAAHYKYKQGSEKEDNLESWINRLQEALENPHTNAVDFVEQFKLNLYSKEIFVFTPKGDLKSLPKGATTLDFAFSIHTEVGMKTRGAKVNGKLVPLSYELKSGDQVDILTSENAKPNPNWLDYSTTARSRSKIKSALKEDRKLIGEDGKEILRRKLKQLKINLNEASVNEMVNYFKLKTS
;
A
#
# COMPACT_ATOMS: atom_id res chain seq x y z
N MET A 1 0.07 -11.98 -30.24
CA MET A 1 1.43 -11.40 -30.37
C MET A 1 1.70 -10.50 -29.18
N GLN A 2 2.89 -10.57 -28.58
CA GLN A 2 3.34 -9.70 -27.48
C GLN A 2 4.44 -8.79 -28.04
N ILE A 3 4.22 -7.47 -28.05
CA ILE A 3 5.21 -6.51 -28.56
C ILE A 3 6.04 -6.03 -27.37
N ARG A 4 7.35 -6.24 -27.41
CA ARG A 4 8.31 -5.84 -26.37
C ARG A 4 9.52 -5.18 -27.04
N SER A 5 10.13 -4.19 -26.39
CA SER A 5 11.42 -3.66 -26.86
C SER A 5 12.53 -4.68 -26.62
N GLU A 6 13.64 -4.55 -27.35
CA GLU A 6 14.82 -5.42 -27.17
C GLU A 6 15.31 -5.43 -25.71
N ARG A 7 15.32 -4.25 -25.07
CA ARG A 7 15.64 -4.09 -23.65
C ARG A 7 14.67 -4.84 -22.72
N MET A 8 13.37 -4.82 -23.01
CA MET A 8 12.38 -5.58 -22.24
C MET A 8 12.58 -7.09 -22.40
N ASN A 9 12.94 -7.54 -23.60
CA ASN A 9 13.19 -8.95 -23.88
C ASN A 9 14.44 -9.45 -23.16
N GLU A 10 15.53 -8.69 -23.18
CA GLU A 10 16.77 -9.05 -22.52
C GLU A 10 16.61 -9.24 -21.01
N ILE A 11 15.84 -8.36 -20.34
CA ILE A 11 15.57 -8.47 -18.90
C ILE A 11 14.67 -9.68 -18.59
N ALA A 12 13.73 -10.02 -19.49
CA ALA A 12 12.87 -11.17 -19.33
C ALA A 12 13.62 -12.51 -19.54
N GLU A 13 14.59 -12.55 -20.46
CA GLU A 13 15.34 -13.77 -20.82
C GLU A 13 16.58 -13.99 -19.96
N LYS A 14 17.41 -12.95 -19.74
CA LYS A 14 18.73 -13.08 -19.10
C LYS A 14 18.72 -12.69 -17.63
N GLY A 15 17.64 -12.08 -17.14
CA GLY A 15 17.62 -11.47 -15.82
C GLY A 15 18.68 -10.37 -15.65
N TYR A 16 18.89 -9.95 -14.40
CA TYR A 16 19.68 -8.77 -14.00
C TYR A 16 21.14 -8.72 -14.53
N ALA A 17 21.74 -9.86 -14.91
CA ALA A 17 23.16 -9.96 -15.27
C ALA A 17 23.56 -9.12 -16.50
N ALA A 18 22.64 -8.84 -17.43
CA ALA A 18 22.93 -8.07 -18.64
C ALA A 18 23.01 -6.54 -18.41
N HIS A 19 22.47 -6.03 -17.30
CA HIS A 19 22.21 -4.59 -17.13
C HIS A 19 22.95 -3.93 -15.95
N TYR A 20 23.74 -4.69 -15.16
CA TYR A 20 24.54 -4.16 -14.06
C TYR A 20 25.53 -3.06 -14.48
N LYS A 21 25.85 -2.97 -15.78
CA LYS A 21 26.93 -2.10 -16.29
C LYS A 21 26.50 -0.69 -16.68
N TYR A 22 25.20 -0.35 -16.70
CA TYR A 22 24.76 0.88 -17.36
C TYR A 22 24.16 1.97 -16.47
N LYS A 23 24.07 1.83 -15.12
CA LYS A 23 23.54 2.97 -14.32
C LYS A 23 23.99 3.29 -12.89
N GLN A 24 24.76 2.50 -12.15
CA GLN A 24 25.31 2.99 -10.87
C GLN A 24 26.60 2.30 -10.48
N GLY A 25 27.68 3.09 -10.40
CA GLY A 25 28.97 2.70 -9.83
C GLY A 25 29.08 2.97 -8.32
N SER A 26 27.98 3.12 -7.57
CA SER A 26 28.09 3.63 -6.19
C SER A 26 26.95 3.28 -5.20
N GLU A 27 25.98 2.42 -5.53
CA GLU A 27 24.79 2.25 -4.67
C GLU A 27 24.78 1.00 -3.75
N LYS A 28 25.88 0.27 -3.66
CA LYS A 28 25.94 -0.92 -2.79
C LYS A 28 26.16 -0.61 -1.30
N GLU A 29 26.65 0.58 -0.95
CA GLU A 29 26.91 0.96 0.45
C GLU A 29 25.77 1.75 1.10
N ASP A 30 25.01 2.54 0.34
CA ASP A 30 23.95 3.43 0.89
C ASP A 30 22.77 2.69 1.55
N ASN A 31 22.46 1.46 1.14
CA ASN A 31 21.25 0.78 1.62
C ASN A 31 21.35 0.27 3.06
N LEU A 32 22.54 -0.10 3.54
CA LEU A 32 22.73 -0.63 4.90
C LEU A 32 22.86 0.51 5.92
N GLU A 33 23.58 1.58 5.59
CA GLU A 33 23.71 2.76 6.46
C GLU A 33 22.40 3.54 6.56
N SER A 34 21.68 3.71 5.45
CA SER A 34 20.31 4.25 5.47
C SER A 34 19.37 3.39 6.33
N TRP A 35 19.60 2.07 6.36
CA TRP A 35 18.83 1.14 7.18
C TRP A 35 19.09 1.31 8.68
N ILE A 36 20.34 1.42 9.11
CA ILE A 36 20.69 1.64 10.54
C ILE A 36 20.01 2.92 11.05
N ASN A 37 20.06 3.99 10.26
CA ASN A 37 19.45 5.27 10.62
C ASN A 37 17.91 5.17 10.73
N ARG A 38 17.24 4.48 9.80
CA ARG A 38 15.78 4.27 9.86
C ARG A 38 15.34 3.36 11.00
N LEU A 39 16.17 2.40 11.39
CA LEU A 39 15.92 1.53 12.54
C LEU A 39 15.96 2.32 13.85
N GLN A 40 16.97 3.18 13.98
CA GLN A 40 17.13 4.05 15.14
C GLN A 40 15.93 5.00 15.27
N GLU A 41 15.51 5.62 14.16
CA GLU A 41 14.33 6.49 14.11
C GLU A 41 13.02 5.75 14.45
N ALA A 42 12.86 4.49 14.00
CA ALA A 42 11.68 3.68 14.31
C ALA A 42 11.62 3.21 15.77
N LEU A 43 12.77 2.95 16.39
CA LEU A 43 12.88 2.58 17.82
C LEU A 43 12.66 3.77 18.74
N GLU A 44 12.99 4.98 18.31
CA GLU A 44 12.79 6.22 19.06
C GLU A 44 11.32 6.68 19.07
N ASN A 45 10.47 6.15 18.18
CA ASN A 45 9.12 6.64 17.98
C ASN A 45 8.09 5.73 18.71
N PRO A 46 7.48 6.18 19.85
CA PRO A 46 6.67 5.34 20.74
C PRO A 46 5.35 4.84 20.15
N HIS A 47 4.95 5.37 18.99
CA HIS A 47 3.69 5.08 18.32
C HIS A 47 3.79 4.04 17.18
N THR A 48 5.00 3.56 16.89
CA THR A 48 5.24 2.56 15.84
C THR A 48 5.40 1.18 16.48
N ASN A 49 4.58 0.21 16.06
CA ASN A 49 4.73 -1.17 16.50
C ASN A 49 6.04 -1.74 15.92
N ALA A 50 7.11 -1.75 16.73
CA ALA A 50 8.44 -2.20 16.34
C ALA A 50 8.45 -3.64 15.79
N VAL A 51 7.52 -4.49 16.26
CA VAL A 51 7.36 -5.87 15.78
C VAL A 51 6.88 -5.91 14.32
N ASP A 52 5.87 -5.10 13.97
CA ASP A 52 5.38 -5.00 12.59
C ASP A 52 6.47 -4.46 11.66
N PHE A 53 7.34 -3.56 12.14
CA PHE A 53 8.45 -3.02 11.36
C PHE A 53 9.54 -4.07 11.08
N VAL A 54 9.95 -4.84 12.10
CA VAL A 54 10.96 -5.90 11.95
C VAL A 54 10.47 -7.00 11.01
N GLU A 55 9.19 -7.38 11.11
CA GLU A 55 8.59 -8.38 10.22
C GLU A 55 8.51 -7.88 8.77
N GLN A 56 8.11 -6.62 8.57
CA GLN A 56 8.13 -5.96 7.26
C GLN A 56 9.53 -5.90 6.64
N PHE A 57 10.57 -5.72 7.47
CA PHE A 57 11.94 -5.64 7.00
C PHE A 57 12.54 -7.01 6.63
N LYS A 58 12.27 -8.06 7.43
CA LYS A 58 12.69 -9.44 7.10
C LYS A 58 12.15 -9.89 5.73
N LEU A 59 10.92 -9.52 5.39
CA LEU A 59 10.33 -9.83 4.09
C LEU A 59 11.09 -9.16 2.92
N ASN A 60 11.63 -7.96 3.11
CA ASN A 60 12.39 -7.26 2.08
C ASN A 60 13.80 -7.87 1.87
N LEU A 61 14.51 -8.24 2.95
CA LEU A 61 15.90 -8.73 2.93
C LEU A 61 16.10 -10.04 2.14
N TYR A 62 15.11 -10.93 2.13
CA TYR A 62 15.19 -12.24 1.46
C TYR A 62 14.46 -12.28 0.12
N SER A 63 13.79 -11.19 -0.27
CA SER A 63 12.99 -11.18 -1.49
C SER A 63 13.90 -11.07 -2.72
N LYS A 64 13.78 -12.04 -3.64
CA LYS A 64 14.28 -11.85 -5.01
C LYS A 64 13.55 -10.65 -5.60
N GLU A 65 14.23 -9.76 -6.30
CA GLU A 65 13.58 -8.61 -6.94
C GLU A 65 13.04 -8.98 -8.34
N ILE A 66 11.99 -8.29 -8.76
CA ILE A 66 11.45 -8.28 -10.13
C ILE A 66 11.55 -6.86 -10.70
N PHE A 67 11.71 -6.76 -12.02
CA PHE A 67 11.80 -5.49 -12.70
C PHE A 67 10.61 -5.30 -13.62
N VAL A 68 9.85 -4.23 -13.42
CA VAL A 68 8.64 -3.92 -14.18
C VAL A 68 8.77 -2.55 -14.85
N PHE A 69 8.05 -2.36 -15.95
CA PHE A 69 8.10 -1.15 -16.75
C PHE A 69 6.83 -0.32 -16.59
N THR A 70 6.99 1.01 -16.52
CA THR A 70 5.88 1.94 -16.73
C THR A 70 5.49 1.97 -18.22
N PRO A 71 4.33 2.54 -18.59
CA PRO A 71 3.94 2.68 -20.00
C PRO A 71 4.95 3.53 -20.79
N LYS A 72 5.63 4.47 -20.12
CA LYS A 72 6.69 5.33 -20.67
C LYS A 72 8.04 4.61 -20.81
N GLY A 73 8.16 3.38 -20.31
CA GLY A 73 9.39 2.61 -20.35
C GLY A 73 10.33 2.86 -19.18
N ASP A 74 9.89 3.52 -18.11
CA ASP A 74 10.72 3.64 -16.90
C ASP A 74 10.76 2.29 -16.17
N LEU A 75 11.94 1.93 -15.66
CA LEU A 75 12.13 0.69 -14.93
C LEU A 75 11.88 0.92 -13.43
N LYS A 76 11.17 -0.01 -12.80
CA LYS A 76 10.96 -0.05 -11.35
C LYS A 76 11.32 -1.44 -10.81
N SER A 77 12.09 -1.47 -9.73
CA SER A 77 12.33 -2.69 -8.96
C SER A 77 11.24 -2.84 -7.89
N LEU A 78 10.75 -4.07 -7.74
CA LEU A 78 9.80 -4.48 -6.72
C LEU A 78 10.23 -5.83 -6.13
N PRO A 79 9.85 -6.15 -4.88
CA PRO A 79 10.03 -7.50 -4.37
C PRO A 79 9.20 -8.50 -5.18
N LYS A 80 9.73 -9.72 -5.37
CA LYS A 80 8.98 -10.83 -5.96
C LYS A 80 7.73 -11.09 -5.13
N GLY A 81 6.60 -11.34 -5.81
CA GLY A 81 5.30 -11.43 -5.16
C GLY A 81 4.56 -10.07 -5.11
N ALA A 82 5.18 -8.96 -5.55
CA ALA A 82 4.48 -7.70 -5.64
C ALA A 82 3.34 -7.77 -6.67
N THR A 83 2.21 -7.16 -6.31
CA THR A 83 1.05 -7.09 -7.20
C THR A 83 0.99 -5.79 -7.99
N THR A 84 0.05 -5.70 -8.94
CA THR A 84 -0.25 -4.43 -9.62
C THR A 84 -0.64 -3.32 -8.65
N LEU A 85 -1.30 -3.64 -7.53
CA LEU A 85 -1.60 -2.67 -6.48
C LEU A 85 -0.32 -2.15 -5.79
N ASP A 86 0.62 -3.05 -5.50
CA ASP A 86 1.91 -2.66 -4.93
C ASP A 86 2.71 -1.75 -5.88
N PHE A 87 2.68 -2.05 -7.18
CA PHE A 87 3.28 -1.18 -8.18
C PHE A 87 2.64 0.21 -8.20
N ALA A 88 1.32 0.32 -8.08
CA ALA A 88 0.65 1.62 -8.01
C ALA A 88 1.15 2.48 -6.83
N PHE A 89 1.25 1.90 -5.64
CA PHE A 89 1.82 2.58 -4.46
C PHE A 89 3.33 2.86 -4.57
N SER A 90 4.05 2.08 -5.38
CA SER A 90 5.47 2.31 -5.68
C SER A 90 5.70 3.52 -6.60
N ILE A 91 4.75 3.82 -7.49
CA ILE A 91 4.78 5.02 -8.34
C ILE A 91 4.57 6.25 -7.47
N HIS A 92 3.43 6.31 -6.78
CA HIS A 92 3.08 7.39 -5.88
C HIS A 92 1.94 6.96 -4.95
N THR A 93 1.90 7.50 -3.74
CA THR A 93 0.80 7.18 -2.79
C THR A 93 -0.56 7.55 -3.39
N GLU A 94 -0.69 8.72 -4.02
CA GLU A 94 -1.97 9.15 -4.63
C GLU A 94 -2.41 8.24 -5.78
N VAL A 95 -1.47 7.76 -6.60
CA VAL A 95 -1.77 6.80 -7.67
C VAL A 95 -2.32 5.51 -7.06
N GLY A 96 -1.64 4.98 -6.04
CA GLY A 96 -2.12 3.83 -5.26
C GLY A 96 -3.52 4.06 -4.68
N MET A 97 -3.76 5.18 -3.99
CA MET A 97 -5.05 5.49 -3.36
C MET A 97 -6.20 5.60 -4.36
N LYS A 98 -5.94 6.21 -5.53
CA LYS A 98 -6.92 6.41 -6.59
C LYS A 98 -6.97 5.26 -7.60
N THR A 99 -6.34 4.12 -7.33
CA THR A 99 -6.30 3.00 -8.27
C THR A 99 -7.67 2.33 -8.39
N ARG A 100 -8.18 2.22 -9.63
CA ARG A 100 -9.42 1.50 -9.95
C ARG A 100 -9.17 0.18 -10.68
N GLY A 101 -8.03 0.05 -11.37
CA GLY A 101 -7.67 -1.13 -12.13
C GLY A 101 -6.26 -1.05 -12.68
N ALA A 102 -5.81 -2.13 -13.31
CA ALA A 102 -4.50 -2.19 -13.95
C ALA A 102 -4.59 -2.90 -15.31
N LYS A 103 -3.70 -2.52 -16.22
CA LYS A 103 -3.39 -3.30 -17.41
C LYS A 103 -1.95 -3.77 -17.34
N VAL A 104 -1.73 -5.04 -17.66
CA VAL A 104 -0.40 -5.62 -17.80
C VAL A 104 -0.23 -6.06 -19.24
N ASN A 105 0.82 -5.55 -19.90
CA ASN A 105 1.09 -5.76 -21.31
C ASN A 105 -0.13 -5.47 -22.21
N GLY A 106 -0.85 -4.39 -21.90
CA GLY A 106 -2.05 -3.94 -22.62
C GLY A 106 -3.36 -4.67 -22.28
N LYS A 107 -3.33 -5.72 -21.43
CA LYS A 107 -4.53 -6.49 -21.04
C LYS A 107 -4.99 -6.12 -19.64
N LEU A 108 -6.29 -5.98 -19.43
CA LEU A 108 -6.87 -5.75 -18.09
C LEU A 108 -6.60 -6.96 -17.18
N VAL A 109 -6.16 -6.68 -15.95
CA VAL A 109 -5.89 -7.68 -14.92
C VAL A 109 -6.46 -7.21 -13.57
N PRO A 110 -6.76 -8.13 -12.64
CA PRO A 110 -7.17 -7.77 -11.29
C PRO A 110 -6.02 -7.09 -10.52
N LEU A 111 -6.36 -6.28 -9.52
CA LEU A 111 -5.37 -5.57 -8.69
C LEU A 111 -4.44 -6.53 -7.92
N SER A 112 -4.93 -7.75 -7.64
CA SER A 112 -4.18 -8.83 -6.99
C SER A 112 -3.24 -9.60 -7.94
N TYR A 113 -3.16 -9.23 -9.22
CA TYR A 113 -2.26 -9.90 -10.16
C TYR A 113 -0.80 -9.75 -9.73
N GLU A 114 -0.13 -10.88 -9.47
CA GLU A 114 1.30 -10.93 -9.15
C GLU A 114 2.14 -10.63 -10.39
N LEU A 115 2.99 -9.62 -10.27
CA LEU A 115 3.82 -9.12 -11.36
C LEU A 115 5.00 -10.05 -11.65
N LYS A 116 5.40 -10.10 -12.92
CA LYS A 116 6.59 -10.81 -13.38
C LYS A 116 7.61 -9.83 -13.92
N SER A 117 8.89 -10.20 -13.82
CA SER A 117 9.95 -9.39 -14.40
C SER A 117 9.74 -9.26 -15.92
N GLY A 118 9.86 -8.04 -16.44
CA GLY A 118 9.59 -7.70 -17.84
C GLY A 118 8.16 -7.25 -18.13
N ASP A 119 7.23 -7.31 -17.17
CA ASP A 119 5.87 -6.82 -17.37
C ASP A 119 5.85 -5.29 -17.53
N GLN A 120 5.11 -4.81 -18.53
CA GLN A 120 4.73 -3.41 -18.67
C GLN A 120 3.39 -3.19 -17.98
N VAL A 121 3.34 -2.29 -17.00
CA VAL A 121 2.19 -2.09 -16.13
C VAL A 121 1.65 -0.67 -16.30
N ASP A 122 0.37 -0.58 -16.61
CA ASP A 122 -0.40 0.67 -16.72
C ASP A 122 -1.48 0.71 -15.62
N ILE A 123 -1.45 1.73 -14.78
CA ILE A 123 -2.37 1.88 -13.65
C ILE A 123 -3.50 2.82 -14.04
N LEU A 124 -4.74 2.34 -13.91
CA LEU A 124 -5.95 3.10 -14.18
C LEU A 124 -6.43 3.75 -12.89
N THR A 125 -6.42 5.08 -12.83
CA THR A 125 -6.87 5.84 -11.66
C THR A 125 -8.27 6.44 -11.85
N SER A 126 -8.93 6.78 -10.75
CA SER A 126 -10.20 7.49 -10.73
C SER A 126 -10.34 8.32 -9.45
N GLU A 127 -10.93 9.51 -9.55
CA GLU A 127 -11.17 10.39 -8.39
C GLU A 127 -12.07 9.76 -7.32
N ASN A 128 -12.97 8.85 -7.73
CA ASN A 128 -13.88 8.17 -6.80
C ASN A 128 -13.29 6.88 -6.21
N ALA A 129 -12.13 6.44 -6.67
CA ALA A 129 -11.50 5.24 -6.16
C ALA A 129 -10.86 5.53 -4.80
N LYS A 130 -11.11 4.64 -3.85
CA LYS A 130 -10.54 4.68 -2.49
C LYS A 130 -10.15 3.27 -2.06
N PRO A 131 -9.16 3.14 -1.15
CA PRO A 131 -8.82 1.86 -0.56
C PRO A 131 -10.03 1.21 0.13
N ASN A 132 -10.12 -0.10 0.03
CA ASN A 132 -11.11 -0.91 0.75
C ASN A 132 -10.39 -2.03 1.53
N PRO A 133 -11.08 -2.70 2.48
CA PRO A 133 -10.46 -3.74 3.29
C PRO A 133 -9.80 -4.87 2.47
N ASN A 134 -10.40 -5.27 1.33
CA ASN A 134 -9.89 -6.35 0.49
C ASN A 134 -8.52 -6.01 -0.14
N TRP A 135 -8.14 -4.73 -0.23
CA TRP A 135 -6.82 -4.33 -0.72
C TRP A 135 -5.68 -4.81 0.20
N LEU A 136 -5.97 -5.08 1.47
CA LEU A 136 -4.98 -5.67 2.39
C LEU A 136 -4.65 -7.12 2.04
N ASP A 137 -5.56 -7.83 1.36
CA ASP A 137 -5.33 -9.19 0.88
C ASP A 137 -4.57 -9.19 -0.46
N TYR A 138 -4.68 -8.11 -1.22
CA TYR A 138 -4.02 -7.96 -2.52
C TYR A 138 -2.60 -7.41 -2.40
N SER A 139 -2.36 -6.53 -1.42
CA SER A 139 -1.05 -5.88 -1.25
C SER A 139 -0.10 -6.75 -0.45
N THR A 140 1.08 -7.01 -1.02
CA THR A 140 2.11 -7.82 -0.36
C THR A 140 3.17 -6.95 0.30
N THR A 141 3.42 -5.75 -0.22
CA THR A 141 4.48 -4.88 0.29
C THR A 141 4.09 -4.13 1.55
N ALA A 142 5.04 -4.03 2.46
CA ALA A 142 4.94 -3.29 3.73
C ALA A 142 4.40 -1.85 3.54
N ARG A 143 4.97 -1.15 2.55
CA ARG A 143 4.60 0.24 2.23
C ARG A 143 3.14 0.36 1.82
N SER A 144 2.67 -0.48 0.89
CA SER A 144 1.28 -0.46 0.43
C SER A 144 0.33 -0.79 1.57
N ARG A 145 0.58 -1.88 2.30
CA ARG A 145 -0.24 -2.30 3.44
C ARG A 145 -0.35 -1.21 4.50
N SER A 146 0.74 -0.54 4.83
CA SER A 146 0.77 0.57 5.79
C SER A 146 -0.11 1.75 5.33
N LYS A 147 0.03 2.18 4.07
CA LYS A 147 -0.78 3.26 3.51
C LYS A 147 -2.27 2.89 3.45
N ILE A 148 -2.60 1.67 3.03
CA ILE A 148 -3.99 1.18 3.00
C ILE A 148 -4.58 1.16 4.42
N LYS A 149 -3.88 0.59 5.41
CA LYS A 149 -4.34 0.59 6.81
C LYS A 149 -4.59 2.00 7.33
N SER A 150 -3.70 2.94 7.03
CA SER A 150 -3.85 4.34 7.44
C SER A 150 -5.09 4.99 6.82
N ALA A 151 -5.34 4.75 5.53
CA ALA A 151 -6.51 5.28 4.84
C ALA A 151 -7.82 4.71 5.41
N LEU A 152 -7.88 3.39 5.64
CA LEU A 152 -9.05 2.74 6.25
C LEU A 152 -9.32 3.23 7.68
N LYS A 153 -8.27 3.51 8.44
CA LYS A 153 -8.39 4.08 9.78
C LYS A 153 -8.98 5.49 9.75
N GLU A 154 -8.53 6.32 8.82
CA GLU A 154 -9.05 7.69 8.65
C GLU A 154 -10.51 7.67 8.16
N ASP A 155 -10.85 6.82 7.19
CA ASP A 155 -12.24 6.67 6.73
C ASP A 155 -13.16 6.22 7.87
N ARG A 156 -12.72 5.26 8.71
CA ARG A 156 -13.47 4.83 9.90
C ARG A 156 -13.65 5.96 10.91
N LYS A 157 -12.65 6.82 11.07
CA LYS A 157 -12.71 7.98 11.97
C LYS A 157 -13.73 9.00 11.46
N LEU A 158 -13.72 9.34 10.17
CA LEU A 158 -14.69 10.26 9.56
C LEU A 158 -16.13 9.74 9.71
N ILE A 159 -16.36 8.45 9.43
CA ILE A 159 -17.67 7.81 9.65
C ILE A 159 -18.10 7.92 11.12
N GLY A 160 -17.16 7.76 12.06
CA GLY A 160 -17.43 7.91 13.49
C GLY A 160 -17.78 9.34 13.90
N GLU A 161 -17.11 10.34 13.33
CA GLU A 161 -17.39 11.75 13.58
C GLU A 161 -18.78 12.15 13.03
N ASP A 162 -19.11 11.73 11.81
CA ASP A 162 -20.43 11.93 11.21
C ASP A 162 -21.53 11.25 12.03
N GLY A 163 -21.31 9.99 12.43
CA GLY A 163 -22.23 9.24 13.29
C GLY A 163 -22.45 9.91 14.65
N LYS A 164 -21.39 10.47 15.25
CA LYS A 164 -21.47 11.23 16.50
C LYS A 164 -22.33 12.48 16.36
N GLU A 165 -22.20 13.21 15.24
CA GLU A 165 -22.99 14.41 14.99
C GLU A 165 -24.47 14.07 14.73
N ILE A 166 -24.76 13.00 13.98
CA ILE A 166 -26.12 12.50 13.77
C ILE A 166 -26.77 12.13 15.12
N LEU A 167 -26.04 11.38 15.94
CA LEU A 167 -26.50 10.97 17.28
C LEU A 167 -26.78 12.20 18.15
N ARG A 168 -25.87 13.17 18.18
CA ARG A 168 -26.02 14.41 18.95
C ARG A 168 -27.29 15.16 18.58
N ARG A 169 -27.57 15.30 17.27
CA ARG A 169 -28.79 15.97 16.77
C ARG A 169 -30.06 15.25 17.21
N LYS A 170 -30.08 13.92 17.16
CA LYS A 170 -31.23 13.10 17.58
C LYS A 170 -31.47 13.19 19.09
N LEU A 171 -30.44 13.08 19.90
CA LEU A 171 -30.57 13.19 21.36
C LEU A 171 -31.07 14.58 21.79
N LYS A 172 -30.59 15.64 21.14
CA LYS A 172 -31.07 17.01 21.38
C LYS A 172 -32.58 17.16 21.12
N GLN A 173 -33.11 16.53 20.07
CA GLN A 173 -34.56 16.52 19.79
C GLN A 173 -35.36 15.82 20.90
N LEU A 174 -34.79 14.79 21.50
CA LEU A 174 -35.38 14.04 22.62
C LEU A 174 -35.13 14.70 23.99
N LYS A 175 -34.48 15.86 24.04
CA LYS A 175 -34.04 16.54 25.27
C LYS A 175 -33.11 15.68 26.14
N ILE A 176 -32.39 14.75 25.52
CA ILE A 176 -31.38 13.93 26.18
C ILE A 176 -30.01 14.59 25.97
N ASN A 177 -29.27 14.78 27.06
CA ASN A 177 -27.91 15.29 26.99
C ASN A 177 -26.94 14.15 26.67
N LEU A 178 -26.09 14.36 25.65
CA LEU A 178 -25.01 13.43 25.33
C LEU A 178 -23.90 13.55 26.38
N ASN A 179 -23.91 12.65 27.36
CA ASN A 179 -22.93 12.52 28.43
C ASN A 179 -22.53 11.04 28.61
N GLU A 180 -21.55 10.78 29.49
CA GLU A 180 -21.03 9.43 29.73
C GLU A 180 -22.11 8.43 30.18
N ALA A 181 -23.06 8.87 31.01
CA ALA A 181 -24.19 8.04 31.45
C ALA A 181 -25.08 7.58 30.28
N SER A 182 -25.52 8.52 29.44
CA SER A 182 -26.33 8.22 28.26
C SER A 182 -25.60 7.33 27.25
N VAL A 183 -24.27 7.51 27.11
CA VAL A 183 -23.44 6.66 26.26
C VAL A 183 -23.36 5.25 26.82
N ASN A 184 -23.12 5.09 28.12
CA ASN A 184 -23.05 3.78 28.77
C ASN A 184 -24.40 3.03 28.69
N GLU A 185 -25.52 3.72 28.88
CA GLU A 185 -26.86 3.13 28.67
C GLU A 185 -27.05 2.62 27.24
N MET A 186 -26.66 3.42 26.24
CA MET A 186 -26.74 3.01 24.83
C MET A 186 -25.80 1.84 24.53
N VAL A 187 -24.56 1.87 25.03
CA VAL A 187 -23.58 0.77 24.84
C VAL A 187 -24.12 -0.55 25.41
N ASN A 188 -24.71 -0.50 26.62
CA ASN A 188 -25.33 -1.67 27.25
C ASN A 188 -26.55 -2.16 26.48
N TYR A 189 -27.44 -1.26 26.07
CA TYR A 189 -28.66 -1.60 25.35
C TYR A 189 -28.36 -2.24 23.98
N PHE A 190 -27.43 -1.65 23.23
CA PHE A 190 -27.01 -2.15 21.91
C PHE A 190 -25.97 -3.29 21.99
N LYS A 191 -25.53 -3.67 23.19
CA LYS A 191 -24.53 -4.72 23.43
C LYS A 191 -23.26 -4.52 22.60
N LEU A 192 -22.82 -3.27 22.49
CA LEU A 192 -21.64 -2.92 21.73
C LEU A 192 -20.39 -3.39 22.48
N LYS A 193 -19.48 -4.08 21.78
CA LYS A 193 -18.14 -4.35 22.30
C LYS A 193 -17.34 -3.06 22.22
N THR A 194 -17.18 -2.37 23.35
CA THR A 194 -16.15 -1.35 23.50
C THR A 194 -14.78 -2.03 23.42
N SER A 195 -13.93 -1.58 22.49
CA SER A 195 -12.55 -2.05 22.33
C SER A 195 -11.64 -1.49 23.42
#